data_AF-A0A7C1N2N9-F1
#
_entry.id   AF-A0A7C1N2N9-F1
#
_cell.length_a   1.000
_cell.length_b   1.000
_cell.length_c   1.000
_cell.angle_alpha   90.00
_cell.angle_beta   90.00
_cell.angle_gamma   90.00
#
_symmetry.space_group_name_H-M   'P 1'
#
loop_
_entity.id
_entity.type
_entity.pdbx_description
1 polymer ?
#
loop_
_entity_poly.entity_id
_entity_poly.type
_entity_poly.pdbx_seq_one_letter_code
_entity_poly.pdbx_strand_id
1 'polypeptide(L)'
;MLPVLRRDEYLYSVPKFDLGEGDIKGFMNELVGFHEQFSDCFHRSESREHFFNYMAGQFSDLERKSIEPIALGVKDGNVRALQRFVISVASWDDDKIIFKYRSLVNEDLGSQDGALIFDESGFIKKGQDSVGVARQYCGTAGKVDNCQVGVFAAYVSEHGYAMVDKRLFIPEQWFSEEYHERRQKCNMPEDSVFQTKPQLAAEMLMDINSENVLPFLSMSLPIQYTV
;
A
#
# COMPACT_ATOMS: atom_id res chain seq x y z
N MET A 1 10.67 30.50 -15.38
CA MET A 1 10.53 31.07 -14.03
C MET A 1 9.57 30.16 -13.29
N LEU A 2 10.09 29.33 -12.38
CA LEU A 2 9.27 28.37 -11.62
C LEU A 2 8.44 29.12 -10.57
N PRO A 3 7.24 28.65 -10.19
CA PRO A 3 6.43 29.28 -9.16
C PRO A 3 7.20 29.42 -7.83
N VAL A 4 6.94 30.52 -7.11
CA VAL A 4 7.60 30.96 -5.85
C VAL A 4 7.54 29.91 -4.72
N LEU A 5 6.77 28.83 -4.90
CA LEU A 5 6.63 27.71 -3.96
C LEU A 5 7.81 26.71 -3.99
N ARG A 6 8.71 26.76 -4.99
CA ARG A 6 9.97 26.01 -4.92
C ARG A 6 11.04 26.85 -4.23
N ARG A 7 11.05 26.84 -2.90
CA ARG A 7 12.18 27.31 -2.09
C ARG A 7 13.17 26.16 -1.94
N ASP A 8 14.47 26.44 -2.10
CA ASP A 8 15.55 25.44 -2.09
C ASP A 8 15.83 24.78 -0.71
N GLU A 9 15.18 25.24 0.38
CA GLU A 9 15.59 24.90 1.75
C GLU A 9 14.47 24.37 2.69
N TYR A 10 13.41 23.74 2.17
CA TYR A 10 12.52 22.93 3.01
C TYR A 10 12.57 21.46 2.61
N LEU A 11 13.74 20.83 2.83
CA LEU A 11 13.71 19.43 3.24
C LEU A 11 13.00 19.44 4.60
N TYR A 12 11.71 19.09 4.63
CA TYR A 12 11.05 18.72 5.88
C TYR A 12 12.00 17.73 6.57
N SER A 13 12.61 18.15 7.68
CA SER A 13 13.45 17.24 8.44
C SER A 13 12.51 16.12 8.88
N VAL A 14 12.72 14.91 8.34
CA VAL A 14 11.99 13.72 8.80
C VAL A 14 12.00 13.78 10.31
N PRO A 15 10.84 13.83 10.98
CA PRO A 15 10.79 13.90 12.43
C PRO A 15 11.68 12.80 12.97
N LYS A 16 12.76 13.17 13.66
CA LYS A 16 13.62 12.19 14.28
C LYS A 16 12.84 11.67 15.47
N PHE A 17 12.42 10.42 15.40
CA PHE A 17 11.89 9.73 16.57
C PHE A 17 13.04 9.59 17.56
N ASP A 18 12.98 10.31 18.67
CA ASP A 18 13.92 10.16 19.79
C ASP A 18 13.58 8.86 20.53
N LEU A 19 13.90 7.72 19.91
CA LEU A 19 13.67 6.39 20.49
C LEU A 19 14.73 6.09 21.56
N GLY A 20 14.29 5.87 22.79
CA GLY A 20 15.10 5.36 23.89
C GLY A 20 14.84 3.87 24.18
N GLU A 21 15.67 3.27 25.04
CA GLU A 21 15.45 1.87 25.50
C GLU A 21 14.09 1.68 26.21
N GLY A 22 13.53 2.77 26.77
CA GLY A 22 12.21 2.78 27.38
C GLY A 22 11.08 2.51 26.39
N ASP A 23 11.19 3.01 25.16
CA ASP A 23 10.17 2.86 24.11
C ASP A 23 10.17 1.44 23.52
N ILE A 24 11.30 0.74 23.64
CA ILE A 24 11.39 -0.69 23.29
C ILE A 24 10.55 -1.53 24.26
N LYS A 25 10.44 -1.10 25.53
CA LYS A 25 9.65 -1.81 26.53
C LYS A 25 8.16 -1.56 26.30
N GLY A 26 7.49 -2.58 25.78
CA GLY A 26 6.05 -2.52 25.52
C GLY A 26 5.69 -2.21 24.07
N PHE A 27 6.66 -2.02 23.19
CA PHE A 27 6.44 -1.86 21.76
C PHE A 27 5.54 -2.97 21.17
N MET A 28 5.72 -4.22 21.60
CA MET A 28 4.85 -5.31 21.18
C MET A 28 3.40 -5.13 21.65
N ASN A 29 3.16 -4.53 22.82
CA ASN A 29 1.82 -4.24 23.29
C ASN A 29 1.18 -3.10 22.49
N GLU A 30 1.97 -2.10 22.10
CA GLU A 30 1.51 -1.02 21.21
C GLU A 30 1.18 -1.55 19.81
N LEU A 31 2.02 -2.43 19.26
CA LEU A 31 1.75 -3.09 17.98
C LEU A 31 0.47 -3.94 18.04
N VAL A 32 0.24 -4.65 19.14
CA VAL A 32 -1.03 -5.37 19.38
C VAL A 32 -2.19 -4.39 19.49
N GLY A 33 -2.03 -3.28 20.22
CA GLY A 33 -3.05 -2.24 20.36
C GLY A 33 -3.43 -1.60 19.03
N PHE A 34 -2.45 -1.29 18.19
CA PHE A 34 -2.65 -0.82 16.82
C PHE A 34 -3.41 -1.86 15.98
N HIS A 35 -2.99 -3.12 16.03
CA HIS A 35 -3.64 -4.20 15.30
C HIS A 35 -5.10 -4.44 15.72
N GLU A 36 -5.42 -4.30 17.00
CA GLU A 36 -6.80 -4.45 17.52
C GLU A 36 -7.77 -3.38 16.97
N GLN A 37 -7.28 -2.23 16.51
CA GLN A 37 -8.11 -1.22 15.83
C GLN A 37 -8.79 -1.76 14.56
N PHE A 38 -8.21 -2.79 13.95
CA PHE A 38 -8.71 -3.44 12.74
C PHE A 38 -9.45 -4.75 13.01
N SER A 39 -9.75 -5.07 14.28
CA SER A 39 -10.34 -6.35 14.68
C SER A 39 -11.66 -6.67 13.95
N ASP A 40 -12.48 -5.65 13.71
CA ASP A 40 -13.77 -5.73 13.02
C ASP A 40 -13.67 -5.69 11.48
N CYS A 41 -12.46 -5.68 10.92
CA CYS A 41 -12.20 -5.88 9.49
C CYS A 41 -12.07 -7.36 9.12
N PHE A 42 -12.01 -8.26 10.12
CA PHE A 42 -11.84 -9.69 9.91
C PHE A 42 -13.11 -10.45 10.30
N HIS A 43 -13.53 -11.38 9.45
CA HIS A 43 -14.69 -12.25 9.73
C HIS A 43 -14.39 -13.33 10.78
N ARG A 44 -13.13 -13.68 10.99
CA ARG A 44 -12.68 -14.77 11.87
C ARG A 44 -11.48 -14.35 12.71
N SER A 45 -11.42 -14.82 13.95
CA SER A 45 -10.31 -14.59 14.87
C SER A 45 -8.98 -15.13 14.35
N GLU A 46 -8.99 -16.27 13.67
CA GLU A 46 -7.81 -16.94 13.14
C GLU A 46 -7.18 -16.14 12.00
N SER A 47 -8.01 -15.56 11.12
CA SER A 47 -7.54 -14.67 10.05
C SER A 47 -6.86 -13.43 10.62
N ARG A 48 -7.43 -12.85 11.68
CA ARG A 48 -6.87 -11.72 12.39
C ARG A 48 -5.51 -12.06 13.03
N GLU A 49 -5.40 -13.22 13.68
CA GLU A 49 -4.13 -13.68 14.26
C GLU A 49 -3.06 -13.92 13.19
N HIS A 50 -3.43 -14.50 12.05
CA HIS A 50 -2.53 -14.68 10.92
C HIS A 50 -2.07 -13.35 10.32
N PHE A 51 -2.94 -12.33 10.25
CA PHE A 51 -2.57 -10.98 9.82
C PHE A 51 -1.53 -10.37 10.76
N PHE A 52 -1.74 -10.46 12.08
CA PHE A 52 -0.77 -9.99 13.08
C PHE A 52 0.58 -10.68 12.93
N ASN A 53 0.59 -12.01 12.85
CA ASN A 53 1.81 -12.80 12.72
C ASN A 53 2.56 -12.48 11.41
N TYR A 54 1.82 -12.26 10.32
CA TYR A 54 2.40 -11.80 9.07
C TYR A 54 3.01 -10.40 9.21
N MET A 55 2.28 -9.45 9.79
CA MET A 55 2.76 -8.08 10.04
C MET A 55 4.02 -8.06 10.91
N ALA A 56 4.03 -8.76 12.03
CA ALA A 56 5.20 -8.89 12.91
C ALA A 56 6.38 -9.52 12.16
N GLY A 57 6.14 -10.54 11.34
CA GLY A 57 7.14 -11.15 10.47
C GLY A 57 7.75 -10.16 9.47
N GLN A 58 6.95 -9.26 8.89
CA GLN A 58 7.44 -8.22 7.97
C GLN A 58 8.38 -7.22 8.67
N PHE A 59 8.18 -6.95 9.96
CA PHE A 59 9.03 -6.06 10.75
C PHE A 59 10.21 -6.76 11.45
N SER A 60 10.24 -8.09 11.43
CA SER A 60 11.34 -8.87 12.01
C SER A 60 12.66 -8.74 11.24
N ASP A 61 13.72 -9.27 11.87
CA ASP A 61 15.09 -9.37 11.35
C ASP A 61 15.30 -10.58 10.41
N LEU A 62 14.22 -11.27 10.01
CA LEU A 62 14.29 -12.38 9.07
C LEU A 62 14.91 -11.95 7.72
N GLU A 63 15.92 -12.70 7.27
CA GLU A 63 16.63 -12.44 6.01
C GLU A 63 15.69 -12.50 4.79
N ARG A 64 14.75 -13.45 4.79
CA ARG A 64 13.71 -13.59 3.76
C ARG A 64 12.35 -13.38 4.38
N LYS A 65 11.60 -12.40 3.87
CA LYS A 65 10.26 -12.01 4.35
C LYS A 65 9.15 -12.63 3.49
N SER A 66 9.29 -13.90 3.15
CA SER A 66 8.22 -14.66 2.50
C SER A 66 7.39 -15.42 3.55
N ILE A 67 6.23 -15.93 3.14
CA ILE A 67 5.25 -16.57 4.03
C ILE A 67 5.88 -17.72 4.83
N GLU A 68 6.70 -18.56 4.20
CA GLU A 68 7.31 -19.73 4.84
C GLU A 68 8.34 -19.35 5.94
N PRO A 69 9.38 -18.53 5.68
CA PRO A 69 10.26 -18.01 6.73
C PRO A 69 9.51 -17.34 7.88
N ILE A 70 8.50 -16.52 7.57
CA ILE A 70 7.70 -15.83 8.60
C ILE A 70 6.95 -16.87 9.46
N ALA A 71 6.29 -17.84 8.83
CA ALA A 71 5.58 -18.88 9.56
C ALA A 71 6.53 -19.75 10.42
N LEU A 72 7.78 -19.98 9.98
CA LEU A 72 8.78 -20.71 10.77
C LEU A 72 9.39 -19.87 11.90
N GLY A 73 9.39 -18.54 11.77
CA GLY A 73 9.89 -17.61 12.80
C GLY A 73 8.87 -17.30 13.90
N VAL A 74 7.58 -17.52 13.65
CA VAL A 74 6.51 -17.33 14.63
C VAL A 74 6.30 -18.60 15.46
N LYS A 75 6.16 -18.44 16.78
CA LYS A 75 5.86 -19.56 17.69
C LYS A 75 4.54 -20.22 17.29
N ASP A 76 4.55 -21.54 17.14
CA ASP A 76 3.40 -22.35 16.68
C ASP A 76 2.91 -22.01 15.26
N GLY A 77 3.74 -21.34 14.45
CA GLY A 77 3.38 -20.94 13.10
C GLY A 77 3.20 -22.12 12.14
N ASN A 78 2.17 -22.03 11.29
CA ASN A 78 1.84 -23.04 10.29
C ASN A 78 1.90 -22.43 8.89
N VAL A 79 2.88 -22.88 8.09
CA VAL A 79 3.11 -22.39 6.72
C VAL A 79 1.85 -22.49 5.87
N ARG A 80 1.14 -23.62 5.92
CA ARG A 80 -0.06 -23.85 5.10
C ARG A 80 -1.23 -22.96 5.53
N ALA A 81 -1.38 -22.73 6.83
CA ALA A 81 -2.42 -21.85 7.35
C ALA A 81 -2.16 -20.40 6.92
N LEU A 82 -0.93 -19.92 7.06
CA LEU A 82 -0.54 -18.56 6.67
C LEU A 82 -0.62 -18.35 5.15
N GLN A 83 -0.21 -19.35 4.34
CA GLN A 83 -0.39 -19.32 2.89
C GLN A 83 -1.85 -19.22 2.50
N ARG A 84 -2.73 -20.03 3.11
CA ARG A 84 -4.17 -19.98 2.84
C ARG A 84 -4.74 -18.62 3.20
N PHE A 85 -4.36 -18.06 4.35
CA PHE A 85 -4.79 -16.75 4.79
C PHE A 85 -4.44 -15.64 3.79
N VAL A 86 -3.20 -15.60 3.28
CA VAL A 86 -2.77 -14.56 2.33
C VAL A 86 -3.39 -14.74 0.94
N ILE A 87 -3.62 -15.98 0.51
CA ILE A 87 -4.12 -16.29 -0.85
C ILE A 87 -5.66 -16.24 -0.90
N SER A 88 -6.36 -16.43 0.23
CA SER A 88 -7.83 -16.46 0.22
C SER A 88 -8.44 -15.06 0.08
N VAL A 89 -9.29 -14.91 -0.94
CA VAL A 89 -9.97 -13.66 -1.35
C VAL A 89 -10.84 -13.03 -0.25
N ALA A 90 -11.23 -13.76 0.81
CA ALA A 90 -12.19 -13.32 1.81
C ALA A 90 -11.60 -13.07 3.22
N SER A 91 -10.29 -12.85 3.32
CA SER A 91 -9.62 -12.80 4.63
C SER A 91 -9.92 -11.53 5.43
N TRP A 92 -10.11 -10.38 4.77
CA TRP A 92 -10.39 -9.10 5.40
C TRP A 92 -11.16 -8.16 4.46
N ASP A 93 -11.78 -7.14 5.05
CA ASP A 93 -12.45 -6.04 4.36
C ASP A 93 -11.45 -4.90 4.08
N ASP A 94 -10.94 -4.80 2.85
CA ASP A 94 -9.88 -3.84 2.47
C ASP A 94 -10.39 -2.39 2.56
N ASP A 95 -11.63 -2.14 2.15
CA ASP A 95 -12.28 -0.82 2.19
C ASP A 95 -12.41 -0.33 3.63
N LYS A 96 -12.80 -1.23 4.54
CA LYS A 96 -12.88 -0.90 5.97
C LYS A 96 -11.50 -0.69 6.61
N ILE A 97 -10.49 -1.48 6.21
CA ILE A 97 -9.11 -1.28 6.69
C ILE A 97 -8.60 0.09 6.25
N ILE A 98 -8.75 0.45 4.97
CA ILE A 98 -8.22 1.72 4.47
C ILE A 98 -8.93 2.92 5.09
N PHE A 99 -10.25 2.85 5.28
CA PHE A 99 -11.02 3.89 5.97
C PHE A 99 -10.53 4.11 7.42
N LYS A 100 -10.34 3.03 8.18
CA LYS A 100 -9.81 3.10 9.56
C LYS A 100 -8.40 3.65 9.59
N TYR A 101 -7.55 3.17 8.69
CA TYR A 101 -6.18 3.64 8.59
C TYR A 101 -6.13 5.14 8.25
N ARG A 102 -6.96 5.63 7.33
CA ARG A 102 -7.10 7.07 7.04
C ARG A 102 -7.58 7.86 8.26
N SER A 103 -8.44 7.28 9.08
CA SER A 103 -8.89 7.90 10.34
C SER A 103 -7.75 8.06 11.33
N LEU A 104 -6.91 7.03 11.50
CA LEU A 104 -5.69 7.11 12.32
C LEU A 104 -4.70 8.16 11.77
N VAL A 105 -4.51 8.19 10.44
CA VAL A 105 -3.68 9.23 9.79
C VAL A 105 -4.24 10.63 10.05
N ASN A 106 -5.57 10.80 10.05
CA ASN A 106 -6.17 12.10 10.38
C ASN A 106 -5.93 12.48 11.85
N GLU A 107 -6.02 11.54 12.79
CA GLU A 107 -5.75 11.79 14.20
C GLU A 107 -4.31 12.28 14.45
N ASP A 108 -3.33 11.71 13.76
CA ASP A 108 -1.92 12.03 13.97
C ASP A 108 -1.40 13.16 13.07
N LEU A 109 -1.84 13.21 11.81
CA LEU A 109 -1.26 14.06 10.77
C LEU A 109 -2.25 15.08 10.18
N GLY A 110 -3.53 15.02 10.52
CA GLY A 110 -4.59 15.82 9.91
C GLY A 110 -4.34 17.33 10.04
N SER A 111 -4.32 18.02 8.91
CA SER A 111 -4.22 19.48 8.84
C SER A 111 -5.09 20.06 7.73
N GLN A 112 -5.63 21.26 7.95
CA GLN A 112 -6.39 21.99 6.93
C GLN A 112 -5.52 22.36 5.73
N ASP A 113 -4.21 22.54 5.93
CA ASP A 113 -3.24 22.84 4.86
C ASP A 113 -2.62 21.56 4.27
N GLY A 114 -3.17 20.38 4.59
CA GLY A 114 -2.72 19.10 4.06
C GLY A 114 -2.82 19.01 2.54
N ALA A 115 -2.00 18.15 1.94
CA ALA A 115 -1.99 17.89 0.52
C ALA A 115 -1.94 16.39 0.20
N LEU A 116 -2.57 16.01 -0.92
CA LEU A 116 -2.45 14.68 -1.49
C LEU A 116 -1.42 14.68 -2.64
N ILE A 117 -0.49 13.75 -2.62
CA ILE A 117 0.49 13.52 -3.68
C ILE A 117 0.24 12.16 -4.28
N PHE A 118 0.08 12.12 -5.60
CA PHE A 118 -0.10 10.88 -6.34
C PHE A 118 1.13 10.56 -7.16
N ASP A 119 1.71 9.39 -6.97
CA ASP A 119 2.87 8.97 -7.74
C ASP A 119 2.81 7.48 -8.06
N GLU A 120 3.58 7.07 -9.06
CA GLU A 120 3.72 5.67 -9.42
C GLU A 120 5.05 5.10 -8.94
N SER A 121 5.04 3.82 -8.58
CA SER A 121 6.27 3.09 -8.27
C SER A 121 6.30 1.74 -8.97
N GLY A 122 7.46 1.40 -9.52
CA GLY A 122 7.69 0.18 -10.28
C GLY A 122 8.42 -0.89 -9.47
N PHE A 123 7.91 -2.10 -9.48
CA PHE A 123 8.48 -3.27 -8.82
C PHE A 123 8.96 -4.27 -9.87
N ILE A 124 10.28 -4.41 -10.01
CA ILE A 124 10.88 -5.34 -10.97
C ILE A 124 10.46 -6.78 -10.64
N LYS A 125 10.07 -7.54 -11.67
CA LYS A 125 9.71 -8.95 -11.57
C LYS A 125 10.52 -9.78 -12.55
N LYS A 126 10.86 -11.00 -12.13
CA LYS A 126 11.52 -11.99 -13.01
C LYS A 126 10.54 -12.97 -13.67
N GLY A 127 9.36 -13.17 -13.09
CA GLY A 127 8.33 -14.07 -13.61
C GLY A 127 7.19 -13.37 -14.36
N GLN A 128 6.23 -14.17 -14.82
CA GLN A 128 5.04 -13.72 -15.57
C GLN A 128 3.71 -13.95 -14.81
N ASP A 129 3.77 -14.58 -13.63
CA ASP A 129 2.59 -15.01 -12.87
C ASP A 129 2.08 -13.96 -11.87
N SER A 130 2.58 -12.73 -11.94
CA SER A 130 2.12 -11.63 -11.09
C SER A 130 1.14 -10.76 -11.86
N VAL A 131 -0.06 -10.52 -11.32
CA VAL A 131 -1.10 -9.72 -11.96
C VAL A 131 -0.59 -8.34 -12.38
N GLY A 132 -0.86 -7.90 -13.61
CA GLY A 132 -0.37 -6.61 -14.12
C GLY A 132 1.14 -6.52 -14.40
N VAL A 133 1.90 -7.62 -14.34
CA VAL A 133 3.30 -7.61 -14.75
C VAL A 133 3.42 -7.47 -16.27
N ALA A 134 4.29 -6.57 -16.72
CA ALA A 134 4.55 -6.34 -18.14
C ALA A 134 5.92 -5.71 -18.35
N ARG A 135 6.40 -5.72 -19.60
CA ARG A 135 7.52 -4.86 -20.01
C ARG A 135 7.03 -3.43 -20.17
N GLN A 136 7.34 -2.59 -19.18
CA GLN A 136 6.96 -1.18 -19.14
C GLN A 136 8.08 -0.37 -18.47
N TYR A 137 8.03 0.95 -18.57
CA TYR A 137 9.01 1.80 -17.90
C TYR A 137 8.91 1.64 -16.39
N CYS A 138 10.00 1.25 -15.75
CA CYS A 138 10.11 1.13 -14.30
C CYS A 138 10.89 2.34 -13.77
N GLY A 139 10.18 3.31 -13.16
CA GLY A 139 10.80 4.52 -12.62
C GLY A 139 11.98 4.22 -11.69
N THR A 140 11.83 3.24 -10.80
CA THR A 140 12.87 2.80 -9.86
C THR A 140 14.11 2.22 -10.55
N ALA A 141 13.95 1.59 -11.71
CA ALA A 141 15.06 1.02 -12.49
C ALA A 141 15.61 2.00 -13.55
N GLY A 142 14.92 3.11 -13.81
CA GLY A 142 15.24 4.09 -14.84
C GLY A 142 15.16 3.56 -16.28
N LYS A 143 14.51 2.41 -16.51
CA LYS A 143 14.48 1.72 -17.82
C LYS A 143 13.20 0.91 -18.01
N VAL A 144 12.95 0.50 -19.26
CA VAL A 144 11.92 -0.49 -19.58
C VAL A 144 12.41 -1.88 -19.15
N ASP A 145 11.70 -2.50 -18.22
CA ASP A 145 11.96 -3.86 -17.75
C ASP A 145 10.63 -4.55 -17.43
N ASN A 146 10.67 -5.85 -17.15
CA ASN A 146 9.50 -6.57 -16.67
C ASN A 146 9.20 -6.15 -15.23
N CYS A 147 8.12 -5.41 -15.02
CA CYS A 147 7.73 -4.89 -13.71
C CYS A 147 6.21 -4.83 -13.54
N GLN A 148 5.78 -4.80 -12.27
CA GLN A 148 4.47 -4.32 -11.86
C GLN A 148 4.57 -2.86 -11.49
N VAL A 149 3.51 -2.08 -11.73
CA VAL A 149 3.46 -0.66 -11.35
C VAL A 149 2.26 -0.45 -10.42
N GLY A 150 2.51 0.16 -9.26
CA GLY A 150 1.45 0.64 -8.38
C GLY A 150 1.32 2.16 -8.50
N VAL A 151 0.09 2.66 -8.44
CA VAL A 151 -0.24 4.07 -8.23
C VAL A 151 -0.56 4.25 -6.76
N PHE A 152 0.02 5.27 -6.15
CA PHE A 152 -0.07 5.50 -4.72
C PHE A 152 -0.53 6.92 -4.42
N ALA A 153 -1.31 7.10 -3.35
CA ALA A 153 -1.60 8.40 -2.77
C ALA A 153 -0.86 8.53 -1.44
N ALA A 154 -0.11 9.60 -1.28
CA ALA A 154 0.50 10.01 -0.03
C ALA A 154 -0.19 11.28 0.48
N TYR A 155 -0.53 11.29 1.76
CA TYR A 155 -0.95 12.49 2.47
C TYR A 155 0.28 13.15 3.09
N VAL A 156 0.37 14.47 2.98
CA VAL A 156 1.46 15.28 3.54
C VAL A 156 0.88 16.50 4.25
N SER A 157 1.41 16.81 5.43
CA SER A 157 1.12 18.01 6.21
C SER A 157 2.37 18.49 6.93
N GLU A 158 2.28 19.57 7.69
CA GLU A 158 3.34 20.01 8.61
C GLU A 158 3.69 18.98 9.70
N HIS A 159 2.81 18.01 9.96
CA HIS A 159 3.00 16.96 10.96
C HIS A 159 3.77 15.74 10.41
N GLY A 160 3.83 15.57 9.08
CA GLY A 160 4.53 14.46 8.47
C GLY A 160 3.87 13.99 7.17
N TYR A 161 4.06 12.71 6.85
CA TYR A 161 3.49 12.10 5.67
C TYR A 161 3.13 10.63 5.89
N ALA A 162 2.10 10.16 5.20
CA ALA A 162 1.66 8.77 5.24
C ALA A 162 1.10 8.34 3.88
N MET A 163 1.28 7.08 3.51
CA MET A 163 0.63 6.50 2.33
C MET A 163 -0.83 6.20 2.68
N VAL A 164 -1.79 6.77 1.97
CA VAL A 164 -3.23 6.73 2.30
C VAL A 164 -4.08 5.96 1.30
N ASP A 165 -3.51 5.58 0.16
CA ASP A 165 -4.15 4.69 -0.81
C ASP A 165 -3.11 4.05 -1.75
N LYS A 166 -3.46 2.91 -2.33
CA LYS A 166 -2.65 2.13 -3.27
C LYS A 166 -3.56 1.43 -4.28
N ARG A 167 -3.23 1.54 -5.57
CA ARG A 167 -3.89 0.80 -6.64
C ARG A 167 -2.87 0.16 -7.56
N LEU A 168 -3.17 -1.05 -8.04
CA LEU A 168 -2.32 -1.73 -9.01
C LEU A 168 -2.70 -1.26 -10.41
N PHE A 169 -1.72 -0.78 -11.19
CA PHE A 169 -1.93 -0.49 -12.60
C PHE A 169 -1.85 -1.78 -13.41
N ILE A 170 -2.90 -2.06 -14.18
CA ILE A 170 -2.97 -3.20 -15.09
C ILE A 170 -2.82 -2.72 -16.54
N PRO A 171 -1.72 -3.05 -17.22
CA PRO A 171 -1.48 -2.63 -18.60
C PRO A 171 -2.56 -3.14 -19.56
N GLU A 172 -2.92 -2.36 -20.59
CA GLU A 172 -4.02 -2.66 -21.51
C GLU A 172 -3.94 -4.07 -22.14
N GLN A 173 -2.73 -4.54 -22.46
CA GLN A 173 -2.50 -5.88 -23.01
C GLN A 173 -3.07 -7.01 -22.14
N TRP A 174 -3.16 -6.81 -20.82
CA TRP A 174 -3.74 -7.80 -19.89
C TRP A 174 -5.22 -8.05 -20.13
N PHE A 175 -5.92 -7.16 -20.84
CA PHE A 175 -7.34 -7.28 -21.18
C PHE A 175 -7.57 -7.94 -22.55
N SER A 176 -6.51 -8.27 -23.28
CA SER A 176 -6.60 -9.03 -24.54
C SER A 176 -6.95 -10.51 -24.30
N GLU A 177 -7.40 -11.20 -25.35
CA GLU A 177 -7.71 -12.64 -25.29
C GLU A 177 -6.50 -13.50 -24.92
N GLU A 178 -5.30 -13.10 -25.39
CA GLU A 178 -4.04 -13.81 -25.09
C GLU A 178 -3.75 -13.91 -23.59
N TYR A 179 -4.21 -12.94 -22.80
CA TYR A 179 -3.99 -12.87 -21.37
C TYR A 179 -5.13 -13.50 -20.54
N HIS A 180 -6.18 -14.03 -21.19
CA HIS A 180 -7.34 -14.60 -20.49
C HIS A 180 -6.95 -15.70 -19.49
N GLU A 181 -6.14 -16.68 -19.90
CA GLU A 181 -5.66 -17.74 -19.00
C GLU A 181 -4.84 -17.18 -17.82
N ARG A 182 -4.07 -16.11 -18.05
CA ARG A 182 -3.26 -15.48 -16.99
C ARG A 182 -4.15 -14.73 -15.99
N ARG A 183 -5.16 -14.01 -16.48
CA ARG A 183 -6.17 -13.34 -15.62
C ARG A 183 -6.85 -14.34 -14.70
N GLN A 184 -7.28 -15.47 -15.24
CA GLN A 184 -7.90 -16.55 -14.45
C GLN A 184 -6.94 -17.13 -13.40
N LYS A 185 -5.70 -17.46 -13.79
CA LYS A 185 -4.70 -17.99 -12.84
C LYS A 185 -4.36 -17.02 -11.70
N CYS A 186 -4.42 -15.72 -11.96
CA CYS A 186 -4.15 -14.68 -10.98
C CYS A 186 -5.38 -14.27 -10.15
N ASN A 187 -6.55 -14.90 -10.36
CA ASN A 187 -7.83 -14.53 -9.76
C ASN A 187 -8.15 -13.03 -9.95
N MET A 188 -7.87 -12.48 -11.13
CA MET A 188 -8.24 -11.11 -11.46
C MET A 188 -9.78 -11.00 -11.56
N PRO A 189 -10.43 -9.98 -10.95
CA PRO A 189 -11.88 -9.82 -11.02
C PRO A 189 -12.37 -9.71 -12.47
N GLU A 190 -13.45 -10.43 -12.81
CA GLU A 190 -13.97 -10.52 -14.19
C GLU A 190 -14.51 -9.19 -14.73
N ASP A 191 -14.99 -8.32 -13.83
CA ASP A 191 -15.51 -6.99 -14.09
C ASP A 191 -14.42 -5.90 -14.17
N SER A 192 -13.15 -6.29 -14.01
CA SER A 192 -12.03 -5.35 -14.15
C SER A 192 -12.01 -4.76 -15.56
N VAL A 193 -11.87 -3.45 -15.65
CA VAL A 193 -11.70 -2.71 -16.90
C VAL A 193 -10.34 -2.02 -16.95
N PHE A 194 -9.84 -1.76 -18.16
CA PHE A 194 -8.60 -1.01 -18.31
C PHE A 194 -8.77 0.42 -17.77
N GLN A 195 -7.83 0.84 -16.94
CA GLN A 195 -7.74 2.19 -16.41
C GLN A 195 -6.31 2.70 -16.54
N THR A 196 -6.18 3.91 -17.05
CA THR A 196 -4.90 4.62 -17.06
C THR A 196 -4.50 5.04 -15.65
N LYS A 197 -3.20 5.26 -15.43
CA LYS A 197 -2.69 5.70 -14.11
C LYS A 197 -3.32 7.02 -13.61
N PRO A 198 -3.55 8.05 -14.47
CA PRO A 198 -4.30 9.24 -14.05
C PRO A 198 -5.76 8.95 -13.69
N GLN A 199 -6.43 8.00 -14.37
CA GLN A 199 -7.79 7.59 -13.99
C GLN A 199 -7.80 6.91 -12.61
N LEU A 200 -6.84 6.02 -12.35
CA LEU A 200 -6.68 5.42 -11.02
C LEU A 200 -6.47 6.49 -9.94
N ALA A 201 -5.58 7.46 -10.17
CA ALA A 201 -5.34 8.55 -9.22
C ALA A 201 -6.57 9.45 -9.03
N ALA A 202 -7.34 9.71 -10.09
CA ALA A 202 -8.58 10.49 -10.00
C ALA A 202 -9.65 9.77 -9.17
N GLU A 203 -9.78 8.45 -9.32
CA GLU A 203 -10.70 7.66 -8.50
C GLU A 203 -10.24 7.60 -7.04
N MET A 204 -8.93 7.44 -6.78
CA MET A 204 -8.38 7.52 -5.41
C MET A 204 -8.72 8.87 -4.76
N LEU A 205 -8.60 9.98 -5.50
CA LEU A 205 -8.98 11.31 -5.02
C LEU A 205 -10.48 11.38 -4.71
N MET A 206 -11.33 10.87 -5.61
CA MET A 206 -12.78 10.89 -5.43
C MET A 206 -13.18 10.09 -4.18
N ASP A 207 -12.59 8.91 -3.98
CA ASP A 207 -12.90 8.04 -2.84
C ASP A 207 -12.46 8.70 -1.53
N ILE A 208 -11.21 9.18 -1.44
CA ILE A 208 -10.69 9.91 -0.26
C ILE A 208 -11.57 11.13 0.06
N ASN A 209 -11.96 11.89 -0.96
CA ASN A 209 -12.80 13.07 -0.78
C ASN A 209 -14.23 12.70 -0.34
N SER A 210 -14.78 11.61 -0.85
CA SER A 210 -16.14 11.14 -0.53
C SER A 210 -16.27 10.64 0.91
N GLU A 211 -15.20 10.04 1.45
CA GLU A 211 -15.13 9.58 2.84
C GLU A 211 -15.12 10.75 3.84
N ASN A 212 -14.59 11.91 3.42
CA ASN A 212 -14.50 13.13 4.24
C ASN A 212 -13.80 12.90 5.59
N VAL A 213 -12.80 12.01 5.61
CA VAL A 213 -12.00 11.67 6.79
C VAL A 213 -10.73 12.52 6.88
N LEU A 214 -10.02 12.68 5.76
CA LEU A 214 -8.76 13.42 5.70
C LEU A 214 -9.00 14.85 5.22
N PRO A 215 -8.63 15.88 6.00
CA PRO A 215 -8.66 17.26 5.54
C PRO A 215 -7.48 17.52 4.61
N PHE A 216 -7.73 18.09 3.44
CA PHE A 216 -6.69 18.55 2.53
C PHE A 216 -7.20 19.76 1.73
N LEU A 217 -6.29 20.69 1.41
CA LEU A 217 -6.59 21.88 0.62
C LEU A 217 -6.13 21.74 -0.83
N SER A 218 -5.11 20.92 -1.08
CA SER A 218 -4.47 20.83 -2.39
C SER A 218 -4.09 19.41 -2.76
N MET A 219 -3.78 19.21 -4.05
CA MET A 219 -3.26 17.95 -4.56
C MET A 219 -2.16 18.19 -5.60
N SER A 220 -1.28 17.20 -5.75
CA SER A 220 -0.20 17.16 -6.74
C SER A 220 -0.24 15.82 -7.47
N LEU A 221 -0.20 15.87 -8.81
CA LEU A 221 -0.23 14.70 -9.68
C LEU A 221 1.01 14.68 -10.62
N PRO A 222 2.20 14.32 -10.12
CA PRO A 222 3.41 14.18 -10.94
C PRO A 222 3.40 12.99 -11.92
N ILE A 223 2.34 12.18 -11.97
CA ILE A 223 2.23 11.01 -12.85
C ILE A 223 2.42 11.45 -14.32
N GLN A 224 3.54 11.04 -14.92
CA GLN A 224 3.85 11.36 -16.31
C GLN A 224 3.04 10.47 -17.25
N TYR A 225 2.50 11.08 -18.32
CA TYR A 225 1.90 10.36 -19.44
C TYR A 225 2.96 9.47 -20.09
N THR A 226 2.99 8.20 -19.72
CA THR A 226 3.62 7.18 -20.55
C THR A 226 2.49 6.41 -21.20
N VAL A 227 2.09 6.87 -22.39
CA VAL A 227 1.26 6.10 -23.33
C VAL A 227 2.16 5.07 -24.00
#